data_AF-A0A317PS79-F1
#
_entry.id   AF-A0A317PS79-F1
#
_cell.length_a   1.000
_cell.length_b   1.000
_cell.length_c   1.000
_cell.angle_alpha   90.00
_cell.angle_beta   90.00
_cell.angle_gamma   90.00
#
_symmetry.space_group_name_H-M   'P 1'
#
loop_
_entity.id
_entity.type
_entity.pdbx_description
1 polymer ?
#
loop_
_entity_poly.entity_id
_entity_poly.type
_entity_poly.pdbx_seq_one_letter_code
_entity_poly.pdbx_strand_id
1 'polypeptide(L)'
;MGNWVLRFEAGDFDNTVFDVQQLSAIRGASLTFLNSSDLVEKIMTDRLGNAFKKIYSGASQGVYSFTASEDDARKVLRAVDTALARPDPGETGCHQHMSYATALVAGTGREALLRSEAICAAKTRQDSRPPLPRFEPGQVKPGERRDPRPAMAGKAVSAAIADRLAYGREQRQTFYARRLATGTTRGALPFDFTDDFEEITALGDKLDGTGALSDRGDLPVSLHNKMAVFFTDGNRLGKHREAAIAADPTLGRLKEFSADLLKLQRGLLSDIVDWLAARYKDGTSNAWFYVDEHDGVTRARFETLLWGGDEMIFVMPSWLALEFAELFFETVESWHIGGNPVSFSAGLVICDRKTPIRQAKALAGAMVDSLKTLPSPEPAKFGRNTMQIEIFESLTLPSGNLDDYRAALYARGHLSDHDQSKPKWLAETNLQLAIEGSDIGGLIDRIAGLQGENGFPRSQLYKLLEVASLDGTAYRRNATEFGADGKRVMREDQSRLQKIFSDYSRRAGAEKALTINDITILRPCDGKPAALALDIAMLAMLWDYVRPIAASGNGGSAQ
;
A
#
# COMPACT_ATOMS: atom_id res chain seq x y z
N MET A 1 44.07 -18.32 1.25
CA MET A 1 42.76 -17.73 1.60
C MET A 1 42.02 -17.44 0.30
N GLY A 2 40.73 -17.75 0.23
CA GLY A 2 39.88 -17.47 -0.93
C GLY A 2 39.01 -16.24 -0.69
N ASN A 3 38.55 -15.61 -1.77
CA ASN A 3 37.50 -14.58 -1.70
C ASN A 3 36.13 -15.26 -1.80
N TRP A 4 35.24 -14.86 -0.91
CA TRP A 4 33.92 -15.43 -0.75
C TRP A 4 32.86 -14.35 -0.84
N VAL A 5 31.72 -14.73 -1.41
CA VAL A 5 30.49 -13.92 -1.40
C VAL A 5 29.40 -14.70 -0.69
N LEU A 6 28.87 -14.13 0.39
CA LEU A 6 27.69 -14.62 1.08
C LEU A 6 26.48 -13.80 0.65
N ARG A 7 25.42 -14.48 0.23
CA ARG A 7 24.09 -13.90 0.00
C ARG A 7 23.11 -14.54 0.97
N PHE A 8 22.22 -13.74 1.53
CA PHE A 8 20.96 -14.22 2.08
C PHE A 8 19.80 -13.47 1.42
N GLU A 9 18.67 -14.13 1.32
CA GLU A 9 17.45 -13.60 0.74
C GLU A 9 16.26 -14.25 1.43
N ALA A 10 15.40 -13.43 2.01
CA ALA A 10 14.09 -13.85 2.45
C ALA A 10 13.18 -14.11 1.25
N GLY A 11 12.29 -15.10 1.40
CA GLY A 11 11.34 -15.49 0.38
C GLY A 11 9.96 -15.73 0.97
N ASP A 12 9.00 -15.96 0.07
CA ASP A 12 7.63 -16.36 0.42
C ASP A 12 6.89 -15.37 1.35
N PHE A 13 7.08 -14.07 1.11
CA PHE A 13 6.48 -12.98 1.88
C PHE A 13 4.97 -13.14 1.99
N ASP A 14 4.28 -13.36 0.88
CA ASP A 14 2.82 -13.39 0.89
C ASP A 14 2.25 -14.54 1.73
N ASN A 15 2.91 -15.70 1.75
CA ASN A 15 2.45 -16.85 2.55
C ASN A 15 3.01 -16.86 3.98
N THR A 16 3.92 -15.95 4.34
CA THR A 16 4.48 -15.86 5.71
C THR A 16 3.98 -14.63 6.47
N VAL A 17 3.83 -13.51 5.77
CA VAL A 17 3.39 -12.23 6.33
C VAL A 17 1.86 -12.17 6.41
N PHE A 18 1.16 -12.65 5.38
CA PHE A 18 -0.30 -12.53 5.25
C PHE A 18 -1.04 -13.89 5.36
N ASP A 19 -0.45 -14.89 6.02
CA ASP A 19 -1.10 -16.16 6.37
C ASP A 19 -2.13 -16.03 7.50
N VAL A 20 -2.12 -14.89 8.21
CA VAL A 20 -3.02 -14.57 9.32
C VAL A 20 -3.68 -13.20 9.13
N GLN A 21 -4.78 -12.97 9.86
CA GLN A 21 -5.52 -11.70 9.88
C GLN A 21 -5.19 -10.84 11.11
N GLN A 22 -4.26 -11.27 11.94
CA GLN A 22 -3.92 -10.53 13.16
C GLN A 22 -2.81 -9.54 12.86
N LEU A 23 -3.08 -8.26 13.14
CA LEU A 23 -2.22 -7.13 12.79
C LEU A 23 -0.79 -7.26 13.36
N SER A 24 -0.63 -7.44 14.66
CA SER A 24 0.69 -7.57 15.30
C SER A 24 1.51 -8.75 14.75
N ALA A 25 0.89 -9.85 14.33
CA ALA A 25 1.57 -11.02 13.77
C ALA A 25 2.09 -10.74 12.36
N ILE A 26 1.27 -10.08 11.52
CA ILE A 26 1.68 -9.60 10.19
C ILE A 26 2.87 -8.65 10.34
N ARG A 27 2.75 -7.68 11.24
CA ARG A 27 3.80 -6.72 11.58
C ARG A 27 5.08 -7.43 12.06
N GLY A 28 4.95 -8.39 12.97
CA GLY A 28 6.08 -9.17 13.48
C GLY A 28 6.83 -9.90 12.39
N ALA A 29 6.13 -10.55 11.45
CA ALA A 29 6.75 -11.20 10.30
C ALA A 29 7.47 -10.18 9.39
N SER A 30 6.79 -9.08 9.05
CA SER A 30 7.33 -8.02 8.20
C SER A 30 8.58 -7.36 8.78
N LEU A 31 8.54 -6.99 10.06
CA LEU A 31 9.68 -6.40 10.76
C LEU A 31 10.82 -7.41 10.96
N THR A 32 10.50 -8.70 11.13
CA THR A 32 11.53 -9.76 11.21
C THR A 32 12.29 -9.84 9.90
N PHE A 33 11.59 -9.81 8.75
CA PHE A 33 12.26 -9.72 7.47
C PHE A 33 13.12 -8.47 7.39
N LEU A 34 12.55 -7.28 7.66
CA LEU A 34 13.25 -6.00 7.61
C LEU A 34 14.53 -5.95 8.47
N ASN A 35 14.52 -6.60 9.63
CA ASN A 35 15.66 -6.62 10.56
C ASN A 35 16.64 -7.78 10.29
N SER A 36 16.35 -8.66 9.33
CA SER A 36 17.21 -9.81 9.02
C SER A 36 18.59 -9.38 8.51
N SER A 37 18.69 -8.25 7.80
CA SER A 37 19.99 -7.70 7.40
C SER A 37 20.86 -7.32 8.57
N ASP A 38 20.27 -6.75 9.60
CA ASP A 38 20.99 -6.23 10.77
C ASP A 38 21.51 -7.42 11.60
N LEU A 39 20.71 -8.49 11.72
CA LEU A 39 21.13 -9.75 12.32
C LEU A 39 22.32 -10.36 11.57
N VAL A 40 22.23 -10.47 10.23
CA VAL A 40 23.33 -11.05 9.44
C VAL A 40 24.58 -10.17 9.52
N GLU A 41 24.45 -8.85 9.45
CA GLU A 41 25.58 -7.92 9.57
C GLU A 41 26.25 -7.99 10.95
N LYS A 42 25.48 -8.15 12.02
CA LYS A 42 26.00 -8.42 13.36
C LYS A 42 26.83 -9.71 13.40
N ILE A 43 26.30 -10.81 12.86
CA ILE A 43 27.03 -12.09 12.79
C ILE A 43 28.33 -11.97 11.99
N MET A 44 28.28 -11.26 10.85
CA MET A 44 29.47 -10.99 10.04
C MET A 44 30.51 -10.21 10.85
N THR A 45 30.09 -9.20 11.59
CA THR A 45 30.95 -8.39 12.47
C THR A 45 31.54 -9.21 13.61
N ASP A 46 30.75 -10.05 14.28
CA ASP A 46 31.22 -10.86 15.40
C ASP A 46 32.22 -11.94 14.95
N ARG A 47 32.04 -12.49 13.74
CA ARG A 47 32.88 -13.57 13.20
C ARG A 47 34.13 -13.09 12.47
N LEU A 48 34.04 -11.95 11.80
CA LEU A 48 35.08 -11.46 10.89
C LEU A 48 35.63 -10.08 11.30
N GLY A 49 35.05 -9.42 12.31
CA GLY A 49 35.36 -8.05 12.65
C GLY A 49 35.12 -7.13 11.45
N ASN A 50 36.12 -6.30 11.13
CA ASN A 50 36.08 -5.43 9.94
C ASN A 50 36.57 -6.13 8.66
N ALA A 51 36.84 -7.45 8.69
CA ALA A 51 37.38 -8.20 7.56
C ALA A 51 36.30 -8.66 6.55
N PHE A 52 35.22 -7.90 6.41
CA PHE A 52 34.20 -8.09 5.39
C PHE A 52 33.75 -6.75 4.81
N LYS A 53 33.28 -6.77 3.57
CA LYS A 53 32.68 -5.64 2.87
C LYS A 53 31.21 -5.94 2.66
N LYS A 54 30.32 -5.09 3.19
CA LYS A 54 28.91 -5.08 2.82
C LYS A 54 28.76 -4.53 1.41
N ILE A 55 28.37 -5.39 0.47
CA ILE A 55 28.13 -5.00 -0.92
C ILE A 55 26.78 -4.31 -1.05
N TYR A 56 25.75 -4.96 -0.51
CA TYR A 56 24.38 -4.52 -0.61
C TYR A 56 23.59 -5.07 0.57
N SER A 57 22.64 -4.27 1.05
CA SER A 57 21.67 -4.71 2.03
C SER A 57 20.35 -4.00 1.74
N GLY A 58 19.29 -4.77 1.57
CA GLY A 58 17.92 -4.30 1.57
C GLY A 58 17.19 -4.85 2.80
N ALA A 59 15.89 -4.55 2.90
CA ALA A 59 15.06 -5.04 3.99
C ALA A 59 15.12 -6.56 4.11
N SER A 60 15.06 -7.29 3.00
CA SER A 60 14.91 -8.74 2.96
C SER A 60 16.11 -9.52 2.44
N GLN A 61 17.21 -8.85 2.10
CA GLN A 61 18.33 -9.51 1.44
C GLN A 61 19.63 -8.77 1.73
N GLY A 62 20.74 -9.50 1.71
CA GLY A 62 22.06 -8.93 1.87
C GLY A 62 23.10 -9.70 1.09
N VAL A 63 24.15 -8.98 0.69
CA VAL A 63 25.31 -9.52 -0.01
C VAL A 63 26.57 -8.97 0.65
N TYR A 64 27.46 -9.87 1.03
CA TYR A 64 28.69 -9.55 1.74
C TYR A 64 29.87 -10.26 1.08
N SER A 65 30.99 -9.57 0.91
CA SER A 65 32.25 -10.16 0.43
C SER A 65 33.31 -10.17 1.53
N PHE A 66 34.11 -11.24 1.60
CA PHE A 66 35.18 -11.38 2.59
C PHE A 66 36.25 -12.37 2.13
N THR A 67 37.41 -12.32 2.77
CA THR A 67 38.54 -13.23 2.51
C THR A 67 38.73 -14.17 3.69
N ALA A 68 38.71 -15.48 3.45
CA ALA A 68 38.81 -16.48 4.51
C ALA A 68 39.36 -17.82 4.00
N SER A 69 39.74 -18.72 4.91
CA SER A 69 39.88 -20.13 4.58
C SER A 69 38.49 -20.71 4.22
N GLU A 70 38.45 -21.81 3.46
CA GLU A 70 37.16 -22.46 3.15
C GLU A 70 36.41 -22.90 4.40
N ASP A 71 37.13 -23.46 5.39
CA ASP A 71 36.52 -23.90 6.63
C ASP A 71 35.90 -22.72 7.40
N ASP A 72 36.60 -21.59 7.48
CA ASP A 72 36.08 -20.39 8.15
C ASP A 72 34.91 -19.77 7.39
N ALA A 73 34.94 -19.74 6.06
CA ALA A 73 33.81 -19.28 5.26
C ALA A 73 32.56 -20.16 5.47
N ARG A 74 32.74 -21.49 5.57
CA ARG A 74 31.66 -22.42 5.90
C ARG A 74 31.17 -22.25 7.35
N LYS A 75 32.04 -21.92 8.31
CA LYS A 75 31.63 -21.55 9.68
C LYS A 75 30.77 -20.30 9.70
N VAL A 76 31.13 -19.27 8.92
CA VAL A 76 30.33 -18.05 8.78
C VAL A 76 28.95 -18.38 8.21
N LEU A 77 28.87 -19.13 7.11
CA LEU A 77 27.58 -19.56 6.54
C LEU A 77 26.73 -20.34 7.57
N ARG A 78 27.33 -21.30 8.27
CA ARG A 78 26.63 -22.07 9.31
C ARG A 78 26.13 -21.18 10.45
N ALA A 79 26.90 -20.16 10.85
CA ALA A 79 26.47 -19.23 11.88
C ALA A 79 25.25 -18.41 11.41
N VAL A 80 25.27 -17.93 10.17
CA VAL A 80 24.12 -17.23 9.56
C VAL A 80 22.90 -18.15 9.47
N ASP A 81 23.06 -19.37 8.92
CA ASP A 81 21.97 -20.34 8.82
C ASP A 81 21.38 -20.70 10.20
N THR A 82 22.25 -20.84 11.21
CA THR A 82 21.83 -21.17 12.58
C THR A 82 21.04 -20.02 13.20
N ALA A 83 21.52 -18.78 13.10
CA ALA A 83 20.84 -17.63 13.68
C ALA A 83 19.48 -17.37 13.00
N LEU A 84 19.38 -17.56 11.68
CA LEU A 84 18.12 -17.44 10.96
C LEU A 84 17.14 -18.58 11.32
N ALA A 85 17.63 -19.79 11.61
CA ALA A 85 16.79 -20.95 11.95
C ALA A 85 16.45 -21.08 13.44
N ARG A 86 17.28 -20.51 14.33
CA ARG A 86 17.22 -20.63 15.79
C ARG A 86 17.88 -19.39 16.43
N PRO A 87 17.21 -18.23 16.44
CA PRO A 87 17.75 -17.06 17.10
C PRO A 87 17.89 -17.33 18.61
N ASP A 88 18.91 -16.72 19.23
CA ASP A 88 19.14 -16.87 20.67
C ASP A 88 17.94 -16.35 21.47
N PRO A 89 17.58 -16.99 22.60
CA PRO A 89 16.51 -16.50 23.46
C PRO A 89 16.81 -15.05 23.92
N GLY A 90 16.03 -14.09 23.43
CA GLY A 90 16.21 -12.67 23.74
C GLY A 90 16.91 -11.84 22.66
N GLU A 91 17.47 -12.44 21.61
CA GLU A 91 17.89 -11.72 20.40
C GLU A 91 16.71 -11.72 19.41
N THR A 92 15.93 -10.65 19.54
CA THR A 92 14.52 -10.54 19.19
C THR A 92 14.25 -10.59 17.68
N GLY A 93 13.70 -11.72 17.24
CA GLY A 93 13.03 -11.87 15.95
C GLY A 93 12.38 -13.24 15.87
N CYS A 94 11.31 -13.37 15.08
CA CYS A 94 10.66 -14.67 14.84
C CYS A 94 11.29 -15.39 13.63
N HIS A 95 12.60 -15.21 13.41
CA HIS A 95 13.34 -15.65 12.21
C HIS A 95 13.18 -17.15 11.94
N GLN A 96 13.10 -17.99 12.99
CA GLN A 96 12.91 -19.44 12.85
C GLN A 96 11.62 -19.84 12.13
N HIS A 97 10.65 -18.93 12.06
CA HIS A 97 9.36 -19.14 11.41
C HIS A 97 9.30 -18.53 10.01
N MET A 98 10.39 -17.90 9.56
CA MET A 98 10.48 -17.23 8.27
C MET A 98 11.25 -18.07 7.26
N SER A 99 11.03 -17.79 5.98
CA SER A 99 11.71 -18.48 4.87
C SER A 99 12.92 -17.69 4.38
N TYR A 100 14.10 -18.30 4.48
CA TYR A 100 15.36 -17.75 3.97
C TYR A 100 16.09 -18.72 3.05
N ALA A 101 16.69 -18.15 2.01
CA ALA A 101 17.69 -18.80 1.18
C ALA A 101 19.05 -18.14 1.43
N THR A 102 20.05 -18.95 1.75
CA THR A 102 21.44 -18.51 1.87
C THR A 102 22.27 -19.12 0.75
N ALA A 103 23.33 -18.46 0.34
CA ALA A 103 24.31 -18.97 -0.61
C ALA A 103 25.70 -18.47 -0.24
N LEU A 104 26.69 -19.33 -0.41
CA LEU A 104 28.11 -19.00 -0.25
C LEU A 104 28.83 -19.45 -1.52
N VAL A 105 29.46 -18.50 -2.20
CA VAL A 105 30.14 -18.73 -3.48
C VAL A 105 31.61 -18.35 -3.32
N ALA A 106 32.50 -19.26 -3.71
CA ALA A 106 33.92 -18.99 -3.84
C ALA A 106 34.19 -18.34 -5.19
N GLY A 107 35.05 -17.34 -5.25
CA GLY A 107 35.45 -16.83 -6.56
C GLY A 107 36.67 -15.94 -6.60
N THR A 108 37.34 -15.96 -7.73
CA THR A 108 38.50 -15.13 -8.06
C THR A 108 38.17 -14.04 -9.09
N GLY A 109 36.88 -13.83 -9.39
CA GLY A 109 36.38 -12.99 -10.49
C GLY A 109 35.72 -11.67 -10.07
N ARG A 110 35.09 -10.98 -11.04
CA ARG A 110 34.33 -9.73 -10.83
C ARG A 110 33.15 -9.97 -9.88
N GLU A 111 33.01 -9.11 -8.88
CA GLU A 111 32.00 -9.16 -7.79
C GLU A 111 30.56 -9.35 -8.32
N ALA A 112 30.27 -8.83 -9.52
CA ALA A 112 28.99 -8.98 -10.21
C ALA A 112 28.65 -10.44 -10.64
N LEU A 113 29.64 -11.24 -11.06
CA LEU A 113 29.41 -12.63 -11.48
C LEU A 113 29.07 -13.50 -10.28
N LEU A 114 29.83 -13.34 -9.19
CA LEU A 114 29.62 -14.07 -7.94
C LEU A 114 28.26 -13.75 -7.29
N ARG A 115 27.80 -12.50 -7.45
CA ARG A 115 26.43 -12.12 -7.06
C ARG A 115 25.37 -12.88 -7.88
N SER A 116 25.51 -12.96 -9.20
CA SER A 116 24.56 -13.67 -10.06
C SER A 116 24.50 -15.17 -9.74
N GLU A 117 25.64 -15.79 -9.47
CA GLU A 117 25.72 -17.19 -9.02
C GLU A 117 25.05 -17.38 -7.66
N ALA A 118 25.29 -16.47 -6.70
CA ALA A 118 24.64 -16.51 -5.40
C ALA A 118 23.12 -16.31 -5.48
N ILE A 119 22.63 -15.45 -6.39
CA ILE A 119 21.19 -15.29 -6.68
C ILE A 119 20.60 -16.59 -7.21
N CYS A 120 21.24 -17.19 -8.21
CA CYS A 120 20.77 -18.43 -8.82
C CYS A 120 20.72 -19.57 -7.79
N ALA A 121 21.75 -19.69 -6.95
CA ALA A 121 21.82 -20.68 -5.88
C ALA A 121 20.74 -20.46 -4.81
N ALA A 122 20.48 -19.21 -4.42
CA ALA A 122 19.42 -18.87 -3.47
C ALA A 122 18.03 -19.23 -4.01
N LYS A 123 17.72 -18.84 -5.27
CA LYS A 123 16.45 -19.18 -5.93
C LYS A 123 16.24 -20.69 -6.06
N THR A 124 17.27 -21.41 -6.49
CA THR A 124 17.21 -22.87 -6.60
C THR A 124 16.92 -23.53 -5.24
N ARG A 125 17.49 -23.01 -4.14
CA ARG A 125 17.20 -23.48 -2.78
C ARG A 125 15.79 -23.14 -2.33
N GLN A 126 15.26 -21.98 -2.73
CA GLN A 126 13.89 -21.59 -2.45
C GLN A 126 12.90 -22.51 -3.17
N ASP A 127 13.11 -22.80 -4.46
CA ASP A 127 12.23 -23.65 -5.25
C ASP A 127 12.27 -25.13 -4.83
N SER A 128 13.39 -25.58 -4.24
CA SER A 128 13.58 -26.96 -3.80
C SER A 128 13.16 -27.23 -2.34
N ARG A 129 12.83 -26.20 -1.56
CA ARG A 129 12.31 -26.35 -0.20
C ARG A 129 10.79 -26.17 -0.22
N PRO A 130 10.01 -27.12 0.34
CA PRO A 130 8.60 -26.86 0.54
C PRO A 130 8.46 -25.61 1.42
N PRO A 131 7.63 -24.63 1.05
CA PRO A 131 7.47 -23.35 1.78
C PRO A 131 6.85 -23.52 3.17
N LEU A 132 6.50 -24.73 3.56
CA LEU A 132 5.82 -24.98 4.82
C LEU A 132 6.85 -24.91 5.97
N PRO A 133 6.57 -24.13 7.03
CA PRO A 133 7.33 -24.25 8.26
C PRO A 133 7.30 -25.72 8.70
N ARG A 134 8.41 -26.21 9.26
CA ARG A 134 8.45 -27.56 9.83
C ARG A 134 7.47 -27.60 11.02
N PHE A 135 6.30 -28.16 10.79
CA PHE A 135 5.36 -28.47 11.87
C PHE A 135 5.85 -29.74 12.57
N GLU A 136 6.06 -29.65 13.88
CA GLU A 136 6.33 -30.85 14.68
C GLU A 136 5.08 -31.76 14.68
N PRO A 137 5.24 -33.09 14.64
CA PRO A 137 4.11 -34.02 14.75
C PRO A 137 3.23 -33.70 15.96
N GLY A 138 1.96 -33.38 15.73
CA GLY A 138 0.99 -32.99 16.77
C GLY A 138 0.69 -31.49 16.87
N GLN A 139 1.40 -30.63 16.15
CA GLN A 139 1.00 -29.23 15.99
C GLN A 139 -0.18 -29.12 15.01
N VAL A 140 -1.24 -28.42 15.44
CA VAL A 140 -2.42 -28.16 14.61
C VAL A 140 -2.02 -27.25 13.46
N LYS A 141 -2.29 -27.66 12.22
CA LYS A 141 -2.07 -26.80 11.06
C LYS A 141 -3.00 -25.57 11.15
N PRO A 142 -2.49 -24.35 10.94
CA PRO A 142 -3.34 -23.19 10.72
C PRO A 142 -4.26 -23.48 9.52
N GLY A 143 -5.58 -23.61 9.77
CA GLY A 143 -6.58 -23.90 8.74
C GLY A 143 -7.36 -25.22 8.88
N GLU A 144 -6.94 -26.20 9.70
CA GLU A 144 -7.68 -27.47 9.87
C GLU A 144 -8.88 -27.38 10.84
N ARG A 145 -9.09 -26.23 11.51
CA ARG A 145 -10.35 -25.94 12.21
C ARG A 145 -11.31 -25.19 11.29
N ARG A 146 -12.43 -25.83 10.96
CA ARG A 146 -13.62 -25.28 10.27
C ARG A 146 -14.33 -24.14 11.02
N ASP A 147 -13.76 -23.65 12.12
CA ASP A 147 -14.36 -22.66 12.99
C ASP A 147 -13.30 -21.58 13.25
N PRO A 148 -13.31 -20.45 12.50
CA PRO A 148 -12.41 -19.34 12.72
C PRO A 148 -12.94 -18.53 13.90
N ARG A 149 -12.98 -19.15 15.08
CA ARG A 149 -13.08 -18.33 16.30
C ARG A 149 -11.70 -17.74 16.55
N PRO A 150 -11.62 -16.43 16.88
CA PRO A 150 -10.40 -15.86 17.43
C PRO A 150 -10.00 -16.74 18.60
N ALA A 151 -8.69 -16.90 18.83
CA ALA A 151 -8.12 -17.61 19.98
C ALA A 151 -9.06 -17.62 21.20
N MET A 152 -9.91 -18.64 21.33
CA MET A 152 -10.78 -18.74 22.50
C MET A 152 -9.85 -18.97 23.68
N ALA A 153 -9.85 -18.04 24.62
CA ALA A 153 -9.10 -18.08 25.88
C ALA A 153 -7.56 -18.01 25.75
N GLY A 154 -7.03 -16.96 25.10
CA GLY A 154 -5.65 -16.51 25.34
C GLY A 154 -4.54 -17.51 24.96
N LYS A 155 -4.82 -18.49 24.11
CA LYS A 155 -3.82 -19.45 23.61
C LYS A 155 -3.54 -19.21 22.13
N ALA A 156 -2.28 -18.90 21.82
CA ALA A 156 -1.82 -18.83 20.44
C ALA A 156 -2.05 -20.16 19.72
N VAL A 157 -2.48 -20.09 18.46
CA VAL A 157 -2.80 -21.27 17.64
C VAL A 157 -1.52 -22.05 17.26
N SER A 158 -0.38 -21.37 17.22
CA SER A 158 0.95 -21.96 17.00
C SER A 158 2.05 -21.10 17.65
N ALA A 159 3.22 -21.69 17.90
CA ALA A 159 4.40 -20.96 18.35
C ALA A 159 4.81 -19.86 17.34
N ALA A 160 4.69 -20.16 16.04
CA ALA A 160 4.98 -19.19 14.98
C ALA A 160 4.14 -17.92 15.07
N ILE A 161 2.85 -18.06 15.36
CA ILE A 161 1.96 -16.90 15.52
C ILE A 161 2.26 -16.20 16.86
N ALA A 162 2.51 -16.95 17.93
CA ALA A 162 2.85 -16.40 19.25
C ALA A 162 4.11 -15.50 19.19
N ASP A 163 5.17 -16.01 18.57
CA ASP A 163 6.46 -15.31 18.48
C ASP A 163 6.32 -14.06 17.59
N ARG A 164 5.60 -14.18 16.46
CA ARG A 164 5.26 -13.05 15.58
C ARG A 164 4.46 -11.97 16.32
N LEU A 165 3.43 -12.36 17.07
CA LEU A 165 2.61 -11.46 17.87
C LEU A 165 3.44 -10.67 18.88
N ALA A 166 4.22 -11.38 19.69
CA ALA A 166 5.05 -10.79 20.73
C ALA A 166 6.07 -9.82 20.12
N TYR A 167 6.77 -10.28 19.07
CA TYR A 167 7.75 -9.46 18.38
C TYR A 167 7.15 -8.22 17.71
N GLY A 168 6.00 -8.37 17.04
CA GLY A 168 5.34 -7.25 16.38
C GLY A 168 4.89 -6.16 17.34
N ARG A 169 4.37 -6.52 18.52
CA ARG A 169 3.97 -5.55 19.56
C ARG A 169 5.18 -4.76 20.08
N GLU A 170 6.27 -5.47 20.40
CA GLU A 170 7.51 -4.84 20.91
C GLU A 170 8.15 -3.92 19.86
N GLN A 171 8.33 -4.43 18.64
CA GLN A 171 9.06 -3.70 17.61
C GLN A 171 8.27 -2.52 17.06
N ARG A 172 6.93 -2.54 17.13
CA ARG A 172 6.12 -1.42 16.65
C ARG A 172 6.50 -0.11 17.30
N GLN A 173 6.59 -0.12 18.63
CA GLN A 173 6.82 1.10 19.40
C GLN A 173 8.24 1.65 19.18
N THR A 174 9.17 0.80 18.74
CA THR A 174 10.54 1.22 18.44
C THR A 174 10.82 1.43 16.95
N PHE A 175 9.94 1.01 16.04
CA PHE A 175 10.16 1.06 14.59
C PHE A 175 10.42 2.49 14.09
N TYR A 176 9.50 3.43 14.38
CA TYR A 176 9.66 4.83 13.94
C TYR A 176 10.86 5.47 14.62
N ALA A 177 11.02 5.27 15.93
CA ALA A 177 12.15 5.81 16.67
C ALA A 177 13.50 5.34 16.08
N ARG A 178 13.67 4.03 15.85
CA ARG A 178 14.89 3.45 15.27
C ARG A 178 15.17 3.95 13.87
N ARG A 179 14.15 4.07 13.03
CA ARG A 179 14.31 4.52 11.64
C ARG A 179 14.60 6.02 11.55
N LEU A 180 14.18 6.83 12.53
CA LEU A 180 14.39 8.28 12.57
C LEU A 180 15.60 8.72 13.42
N ALA A 181 16.15 7.89 14.30
CA ALA A 181 17.16 8.25 15.32
C ALA A 181 18.54 8.76 14.80
N THR A 182 18.79 8.79 13.49
CA THR A 182 20.11 9.17 12.94
C THR A 182 20.32 10.68 12.73
N GLY A 183 19.37 11.56 13.05
CA GLY A 183 19.42 12.96 12.56
C GLY A 183 19.14 14.06 13.57
N THR A 184 18.24 13.86 14.52
CA THR A 184 17.86 14.89 15.50
C THR A 184 17.05 14.20 16.59
N THR A 185 17.21 14.65 17.82
CA THR A 185 16.44 14.28 19.01
C THR A 185 14.94 14.57 18.82
N ARG A 186 14.23 13.80 17.99
CA ARG A 186 12.78 13.65 18.14
C ARG A 186 12.59 12.78 19.37
N GLY A 187 12.04 13.39 20.42
CA GLY A 187 11.67 12.68 21.65
C GLY A 187 10.73 11.52 21.37
N ALA A 188 10.44 10.73 22.40
CA ALA A 188 9.38 9.74 22.34
C ALA A 188 8.12 10.37 21.72
N LEU A 189 7.51 9.69 20.75
CA LEU A 189 6.24 10.14 20.19
C LEU A 189 5.23 10.29 21.33
N PRO A 190 4.33 11.28 21.28
CA PRO A 190 3.38 11.51 22.36
C PRO A 190 2.22 10.50 22.33
N PHE A 191 2.30 9.47 21.50
CA PHE A 191 1.31 8.42 21.29
C PHE A 191 2.00 7.13 20.86
N ASP A 192 1.32 6.01 21.11
CA ASP A 192 1.66 4.68 20.60
C ASP A 192 0.90 4.37 19.31
N PHE A 193 1.07 3.17 18.77
CA PHE A 193 0.30 2.67 17.64
C PHE A 193 -0.59 1.49 18.04
N THR A 194 -1.76 1.42 17.41
CA THR A 194 -2.78 0.37 17.57
C THR A 194 -2.24 -1.06 17.39
N ASP A 195 -2.89 -2.04 18.01
CA ASP A 195 -2.47 -3.45 17.94
C ASP A 195 -3.40 -4.35 17.12
N ASP A 196 -4.61 -3.88 16.82
CA ASP A 196 -5.58 -4.61 15.99
C ASP A 196 -6.22 -3.77 14.87
N PHE A 197 -6.74 -4.43 13.82
CA PHE A 197 -7.47 -3.76 12.73
C PHE A 197 -8.83 -3.23 13.19
N GLU A 198 -9.46 -3.92 14.14
CA GLU A 198 -10.68 -3.51 14.79
C GLU A 198 -10.51 -2.15 15.45
N GLU A 199 -9.45 -2.00 16.25
CA GLU A 199 -9.10 -0.75 16.93
C GLU A 199 -8.78 0.38 15.95
N ILE A 200 -8.16 0.10 14.80
CA ILE A 200 -7.94 1.11 13.75
C ILE A 200 -9.26 1.79 13.41
N THR A 201 -10.29 1.01 13.12
CA THR A 201 -11.58 1.50 12.60
C THR A 201 -12.64 1.75 13.69
N ALA A 202 -12.38 1.35 14.94
CA ALA A 202 -13.35 1.44 16.03
C ALA A 202 -13.58 2.89 16.45
N LEU A 203 -14.68 3.49 16.03
CA LEU A 203 -15.22 4.69 16.69
C LEU A 203 -15.76 4.19 18.04
N GLY A 204 -15.19 4.62 19.16
CA GLY A 204 -15.35 3.98 20.48
C GLY A 204 -16.76 3.43 20.76
N ASP A 205 -16.88 2.11 20.91
CA ASP A 205 -18.16 1.39 21.00
C ASP A 205 -18.68 1.18 22.45
N LYS A 206 -18.25 1.99 23.43
CA LYS A 206 -19.08 2.21 24.63
C LYS A 206 -19.99 3.39 24.30
N LEU A 207 -21.29 3.28 24.05
CA LEU A 207 -22.30 2.41 24.70
C LEU A 207 -22.05 2.25 26.20
N ASP A 208 -21.65 3.34 26.87
CA ASP A 208 -22.35 3.61 28.12
C ASP A 208 -23.85 3.65 27.77
N GLY A 209 -24.74 3.26 28.67
CA GLY A 209 -26.19 3.29 28.43
C GLY A 209 -26.76 4.68 28.11
N THR A 210 -25.92 5.66 27.77
CA THR A 210 -26.17 7.06 27.44
C THR A 210 -25.82 7.41 25.98
N GLY A 211 -25.17 6.54 25.19
CA GLY A 211 -25.10 6.69 23.73
C GLY A 211 -24.20 7.83 23.21
N ALA A 212 -23.19 8.27 23.97
CA ALA A 212 -22.42 9.46 23.62
C ALA A 212 -21.18 9.19 22.72
N LEU A 213 -21.43 8.68 21.52
CA LEU A 213 -20.79 9.20 20.29
C LEU A 213 -21.82 9.96 19.43
N SER A 214 -23.03 10.19 19.97
CA SER A 214 -24.03 11.14 19.45
C SER A 214 -23.62 12.61 19.59
N ASP A 215 -22.63 12.94 20.42
CA ASP A 215 -22.37 14.34 20.81
C ASP A 215 -21.14 14.97 20.12
N ARG A 216 -20.41 14.21 19.29
CA ARG A 216 -19.42 14.72 18.32
C ARG A 216 -19.60 14.04 16.98
N GLY A 217 -20.77 14.27 16.37
CA GLY A 217 -21.26 13.57 15.20
C GLY A 217 -20.36 13.51 13.95
N ASP A 218 -20.95 12.86 12.95
CA ASP A 218 -20.82 13.18 11.52
C ASP A 218 -19.88 12.33 10.65
N LEU A 219 -19.52 11.11 11.03
CA LEU A 219 -19.05 10.16 10.01
C LEU A 219 -20.24 9.48 9.31
N PRO A 220 -20.32 9.52 7.96
CA PRO A 220 -21.30 8.75 7.22
C PRO A 220 -21.27 7.26 7.56
N VAL A 221 -22.45 6.62 7.57
CA VAL A 221 -22.60 5.18 7.86
C VAL A 221 -21.73 4.30 6.95
N SER A 222 -21.48 4.73 5.71
CA SER A 222 -20.59 4.08 4.73
C SER A 222 -19.14 3.94 5.23
N LEU A 223 -18.67 4.82 6.11
CA LEU A 223 -17.32 4.80 6.68
C LEU A 223 -17.17 3.89 7.90
N HIS A 224 -18.30 3.50 8.51
CA HIS A 224 -18.27 2.70 9.73
C HIS A 224 -17.55 1.38 9.49
N ASN A 225 -16.58 1.09 10.36
CA ASN A 225 -15.79 -0.14 10.31
C ASN A 225 -15.03 -0.36 8.98
N LYS A 226 -14.80 0.69 8.19
CA LYS A 226 -14.04 0.59 6.95
C LYS A 226 -12.59 0.95 7.17
N MET A 227 -11.72 0.05 6.75
CA MET A 227 -10.28 0.30 6.67
C MET A 227 -9.90 0.60 5.23
N ALA A 228 -8.83 1.36 5.08
CA ALA A 228 -8.12 1.58 3.84
C ALA A 228 -6.80 0.80 3.86
N VAL A 229 -6.52 0.09 2.77
CA VAL A 229 -5.25 -0.58 2.50
C VAL A 229 -4.61 0.16 1.33
N PHE A 230 -3.52 0.85 1.62
CA PHE A 230 -2.72 1.58 0.63
C PHE A 230 -1.47 0.78 0.33
N PHE A 231 -1.41 0.19 -0.86
CA PHE A 231 -0.23 -0.50 -1.37
C PHE A 231 0.47 0.36 -2.41
N THR A 232 1.79 0.46 -2.33
CA THR A 232 2.60 1.20 -3.29
C THR A 232 3.84 0.41 -3.66
N ASP A 233 4.24 0.54 -4.92
CA ASP A 233 5.40 -0.11 -5.50
C ASP A 233 6.13 0.87 -6.44
N GLY A 234 7.43 1.01 -6.20
CA GLY A 234 8.30 1.87 -6.98
C GLY A 234 8.41 1.44 -8.44
N ASN A 235 8.27 2.41 -9.34
CA ASN A 235 8.36 2.18 -10.76
C ASN A 235 9.82 1.94 -11.17
N ARG A 236 10.15 0.68 -11.49
CA ARG A 236 11.42 0.26 -12.10
C ARG A 236 12.67 0.51 -11.24
N LEU A 237 12.55 0.57 -9.92
CA LEU A 237 13.72 0.69 -9.04
C LEU A 237 14.72 -0.45 -9.27
N GLY A 238 14.23 -1.65 -9.61
CA GLY A 238 15.07 -2.77 -10.08
C GLY A 238 15.95 -2.42 -11.29
N LYS A 239 15.42 -1.73 -12.29
CA LYS A 239 16.17 -1.31 -13.49
C LYS A 239 17.17 -0.19 -13.17
N HIS A 240 16.81 0.75 -12.30
CA HIS A 240 17.75 1.77 -11.84
C HIS A 240 18.92 1.14 -11.08
N ARG A 241 18.63 0.14 -10.24
CA ARG A 241 19.63 -0.66 -9.54
C ARG A 241 20.53 -1.43 -10.51
N GLU A 242 19.96 -2.08 -11.52
CA GLU A 242 20.73 -2.78 -12.57
C GLU A 242 21.61 -1.83 -13.37
N ALA A 243 21.10 -0.65 -13.73
CA ALA A 243 21.86 0.38 -14.43
C ALA A 243 23.03 0.89 -13.57
N ALA A 244 22.82 1.11 -12.27
CA ALA A 244 23.87 1.48 -11.32
C ALA A 244 24.98 0.42 -11.25
N ILE A 245 24.60 -0.87 -11.25
CA ILE A 245 25.55 -2.00 -11.27
C ILE A 245 26.32 -2.05 -12.60
N ALA A 246 25.62 -1.92 -13.73
CA ALA A 246 26.24 -1.97 -15.05
C ALA A 246 27.26 -0.83 -15.25
N ALA A 247 27.00 0.33 -14.66
CA ALA A 247 27.84 1.51 -14.79
C ALA A 247 29.07 1.52 -13.85
N ASP A 248 29.08 0.70 -12.79
CA ASP A 248 30.19 0.63 -11.83
C ASP A 248 30.46 -0.83 -11.36
N PRO A 249 31.50 -1.48 -11.93
CA PRO A 249 31.90 -2.84 -11.54
C PRO A 249 32.36 -2.99 -10.09
N THR A 250 32.68 -1.89 -9.39
CA THR A 250 33.16 -1.89 -8.00
C THR A 250 32.03 -1.77 -6.96
N LEU A 251 30.79 -1.61 -7.45
CA LEU A 251 29.55 -1.54 -6.68
C LEU A 251 29.42 -0.30 -5.77
N GLY A 252 30.26 0.71 -5.96
CA GLY A 252 30.15 2.00 -5.27
C GLY A 252 28.81 2.68 -5.56
N ARG A 253 28.42 2.73 -6.84
CA ARG A 253 27.11 3.29 -7.25
C ARG A 253 25.91 2.55 -6.69
N LEU A 254 26.01 1.23 -6.49
CA LEU A 254 24.93 0.44 -5.86
C LEU A 254 24.78 0.80 -4.38
N LYS A 255 25.91 1.03 -3.70
CA LYS A 255 25.93 1.47 -2.30
C LYS A 255 25.34 2.87 -2.17
N GLU A 256 25.71 3.80 -3.04
CA GLU A 256 25.13 5.16 -3.12
C GLU A 256 23.62 5.09 -3.37
N PHE A 257 23.19 4.32 -4.38
CA PHE A 257 21.76 4.11 -4.67
C PHE A 257 20.99 3.62 -3.44
N SER A 258 21.55 2.65 -2.71
CA SER A 258 20.90 2.08 -1.53
C SER A 258 20.87 3.08 -0.37
N ALA A 259 21.92 3.87 -0.18
CA ALA A 259 21.99 4.91 0.84
C ALA A 259 21.01 6.06 0.55
N ASP A 260 20.91 6.47 -0.71
CA ASP A 260 19.96 7.50 -1.18
C ASP A 260 18.53 7.02 -0.99
N LEU A 261 18.20 5.79 -1.40
CA LEU A 261 16.86 5.22 -1.17
C LEU A 261 16.50 5.18 0.31
N LEU A 262 17.42 4.74 1.18
CA LEU A 262 17.20 4.73 2.63
C LEU A 262 16.99 6.15 3.18
N LYS A 263 17.72 7.14 2.67
CA LYS A 263 17.55 8.55 3.06
C LYS A 263 16.16 9.07 2.67
N LEU A 264 15.72 8.79 1.44
CA LEU A 264 14.40 9.18 0.94
C LEU A 264 13.28 8.51 1.75
N GLN A 265 13.39 7.21 1.99
CA GLN A 265 12.45 6.46 2.84
C GLN A 265 12.38 7.02 4.26
N ARG A 266 13.51 7.41 4.87
CA ARG A 266 13.50 8.08 6.18
C ARG A 266 12.80 9.43 6.13
N GLY A 267 12.94 10.18 5.02
CA GLY A 267 12.18 11.41 4.77
C GLY A 267 10.68 11.15 4.79
N LEU A 268 10.18 10.19 4.01
CA LEU A 268 8.76 9.83 4.04
C LEU A 268 8.28 9.39 5.42
N LEU A 269 9.08 8.59 6.12
CA LEU A 269 8.71 8.19 7.47
C LEU A 269 8.64 9.38 8.44
N SER A 270 9.53 10.36 8.27
CA SER A 270 9.53 11.61 9.02
C SER A 270 8.25 12.40 8.76
N ASP A 271 7.88 12.56 7.49
CA ASP A 271 6.70 13.31 7.06
C ASP A 271 5.40 12.67 7.57
N ILE A 272 5.29 11.34 7.53
CA ILE A 272 4.17 10.59 8.11
C ILE A 272 4.07 10.83 9.63
N VAL A 273 5.19 10.80 10.34
CA VAL A 273 5.22 11.06 11.78
C VAL A 273 4.85 12.49 12.10
N ASP A 274 5.32 13.46 11.31
CA ASP A 274 4.96 14.87 11.48
C ASP A 274 3.49 15.12 11.22
N TRP A 275 2.94 14.49 10.19
CA TRP A 275 1.52 14.51 9.86
C TRP A 275 0.67 14.01 11.03
N LEU A 276 1.01 12.85 11.61
CA LEU A 276 0.33 12.35 12.81
C LEU A 276 0.52 13.27 14.02
N ALA A 277 1.75 13.74 14.26
CA ALA A 277 2.06 14.60 15.41
C ALA A 277 1.37 15.97 15.36
N ALA A 278 1.19 16.54 14.17
CA ALA A 278 0.41 17.75 13.97
C ALA A 278 -1.04 17.54 14.41
N ARG A 279 -1.68 16.46 13.94
CA ARG A 279 -3.07 16.11 14.31
C ARG A 279 -3.25 15.83 15.79
N TYR A 280 -2.25 15.22 16.43
CA TYR A 280 -2.23 15.02 17.87
C TYR A 280 -2.24 16.35 18.63
N LYS A 281 -1.38 17.30 18.22
CA LYS A 281 -1.25 18.63 18.87
C LYS A 281 -2.50 19.49 18.70
N ASP A 282 -3.14 19.42 17.54
CA ASP A 282 -4.36 20.19 17.25
C ASP A 282 -5.58 19.70 18.04
N GLY A 283 -5.44 18.63 18.85
CA GLY A 283 -6.52 18.10 19.66
C GLY A 283 -7.66 17.50 18.82
N THR A 284 -7.38 17.12 17.56
CA THR A 284 -8.37 16.47 16.68
C THR A 284 -8.67 15.06 17.21
N SER A 285 -9.76 14.95 17.98
CA SER A 285 -9.69 14.21 19.26
C SER A 285 -10.13 12.75 19.27
N ASN A 286 -10.65 12.12 18.21
CA ASN A 286 -10.99 10.67 18.25
C ASN A 286 -10.88 9.94 16.90
N ALA A 287 -10.87 10.69 15.78
CA ALA A 287 -10.85 10.09 14.44
C ALA A 287 -9.46 9.62 14.02
N TRP A 288 -8.40 10.20 14.61
CA TRP A 288 -7.01 9.88 14.33
C TRP A 288 -6.37 9.05 15.44
N PHE A 289 -6.83 9.28 16.66
CA PHE A 289 -6.29 8.70 17.88
C PHE A 289 -7.43 8.12 18.72
N TYR A 290 -7.11 7.18 19.59
CA TYR A 290 -7.98 6.75 20.68
C TYR A 290 -7.16 6.59 21.94
N VAL A 291 -7.80 6.70 23.10
CA VAL A 291 -7.17 6.37 24.39
C VAL A 291 -7.56 4.93 24.71
N ASP A 292 -6.60 4.04 24.89
CA ASP A 292 -6.88 2.69 25.37
C ASP A 292 -7.34 2.76 26.82
N GLU A 293 -8.48 2.14 27.11
CA GLU A 293 -9.08 2.11 28.44
C GLU A 293 -8.30 1.26 29.44
N HIS A 294 -7.50 0.30 28.96
CA HIS A 294 -6.76 -0.64 29.79
C HIS A 294 -5.52 0.00 30.43
N ASP A 295 -4.80 0.84 29.68
CA ASP A 295 -3.54 1.46 30.13
C ASP A 295 -3.55 2.99 30.08
N GLY A 296 -4.61 3.62 29.54
CA GLY A 296 -4.73 5.06 29.40
C GLY A 296 -3.82 5.66 28.31
N VAL A 297 -3.21 4.83 27.46
CA VAL A 297 -2.26 5.28 26.44
C VAL A 297 -3.00 5.72 25.19
N THR A 298 -2.66 6.91 24.68
CA THR A 298 -3.17 7.38 23.38
C THR A 298 -2.49 6.63 22.25
N ARG A 299 -3.27 6.07 21.33
CA ARG A 299 -2.78 5.32 20.17
C ARG A 299 -3.27 5.91 18.86
N ALA A 300 -2.36 6.00 17.89
CA ALA A 300 -2.67 6.39 16.51
C ALA A 300 -3.38 5.26 15.77
N ARG A 301 -4.43 5.61 15.01
CA ARG A 301 -5.15 4.75 14.08
C ARG A 301 -4.41 4.69 12.75
N PHE A 302 -3.18 4.20 12.78
CA PHE A 302 -2.33 4.11 11.59
C PHE A 302 -1.33 2.98 11.72
N GLU A 303 -1.10 2.28 10.62
CA GLU A 303 -0.20 1.15 10.59
C GLU A 303 0.65 1.11 9.31
N THR A 304 1.92 0.73 9.49
CA THR A 304 2.82 0.33 8.41
C THR A 304 3.01 -1.18 8.43
N LEU A 305 2.27 -1.90 7.59
CA LEU A 305 2.32 -3.37 7.53
C LEU A 305 3.59 -3.89 6.86
N LEU A 306 4.03 -3.22 5.79
CA LEU A 306 5.23 -3.60 5.05
C LEU A 306 6.04 -2.35 4.72
N TRP A 307 7.34 -2.43 4.99
CA TRP A 307 8.30 -1.36 4.77
C TRP A 307 9.58 -1.94 4.18
N GLY A 308 9.69 -2.00 2.85
CA GLY A 308 10.83 -2.66 2.23
C GLY A 308 11.15 -2.17 0.83
N GLY A 309 12.35 -1.61 0.64
CA GLY A 309 12.86 -1.26 -0.69
C GLY A 309 11.93 -0.33 -1.47
N ASP A 310 11.33 -0.84 -2.53
CA ASP A 310 10.38 -0.14 -3.37
C ASP A 310 8.91 -0.40 -3.04
N GLU A 311 8.61 -1.37 -2.16
CA GLU A 311 7.25 -1.73 -1.77
C GLU A 311 6.92 -1.24 -0.35
N MET A 312 5.72 -0.66 -0.19
CA MET A 312 5.19 -0.26 1.11
C MET A 312 3.70 -0.57 1.21
N ILE A 313 3.24 -0.95 2.41
CA ILE A 313 1.83 -1.17 2.71
C ILE A 313 1.46 -0.41 3.97
N PHE A 314 0.44 0.43 3.87
CA PHE A 314 -0.14 1.16 5.00
C PHE A 314 -1.60 0.76 5.20
N VAL A 315 -2.02 0.72 6.46
CA VAL A 315 -3.41 0.50 6.84
C VAL A 315 -3.86 1.60 7.79
N MET A 316 -5.05 2.12 7.53
CA MET A 316 -5.64 3.23 8.29
C MET A 316 -7.16 3.15 8.20
N PRO A 317 -7.91 3.94 8.97
CA PRO A 317 -9.33 4.11 8.75
C PRO A 317 -9.58 4.72 7.38
N SER A 318 -10.70 4.35 6.77
CA SER A 318 -11.04 4.82 5.42
C SER A 318 -11.13 6.34 5.29
N TRP A 319 -11.51 7.05 6.35
CA TRP A 319 -11.60 8.51 6.37
C TRP A 319 -10.26 9.25 6.35
N LEU A 320 -9.13 8.55 6.56
CA LEU A 320 -7.79 9.14 6.46
C LEU A 320 -7.12 8.87 5.10
N ALA A 321 -7.74 8.01 4.27
CA ALA A 321 -7.07 7.40 3.13
C ALA A 321 -6.64 8.39 2.05
N LEU A 322 -7.52 9.35 1.69
CA LEU A 322 -7.24 10.32 0.64
C LEU A 322 -6.21 11.37 1.08
N GLU A 323 -6.30 11.83 2.33
CA GLU A 323 -5.32 12.75 2.92
C GLU A 323 -3.94 12.10 3.01
N PHE A 324 -3.88 10.82 3.41
CA PHE A 324 -2.62 10.08 3.40
C PHE A 324 -2.07 9.91 1.97
N ALA A 325 -2.93 9.64 0.99
CA ALA A 325 -2.50 9.51 -0.40
C ALA A 325 -1.90 10.81 -0.92
N GLU A 326 -2.53 11.95 -0.63
CA GLU A 326 -1.99 13.29 -0.94
C GLU A 326 -0.61 13.48 -0.31
N LEU A 327 -0.48 13.30 1.01
CA LEU A 327 0.80 13.38 1.72
C LEU A 327 1.87 12.49 1.08
N PHE A 328 1.53 11.23 0.81
CA PHE A 328 2.48 10.27 0.23
C PHE A 328 3.02 10.78 -1.11
N PHE A 329 2.14 11.22 -2.01
CA PHE A 329 2.53 11.63 -3.35
C PHE A 329 3.23 12.98 -3.39
N GLU A 330 2.87 13.92 -2.53
CA GLU A 330 3.63 15.17 -2.33
C GLU A 330 5.06 14.88 -1.88
N THR A 331 5.22 13.98 -0.89
CA THR A 331 6.55 13.61 -0.40
C THR A 331 7.39 12.95 -1.49
N VAL A 332 6.83 11.98 -2.23
CA VAL A 332 7.60 11.21 -3.23
C VAL A 332 7.81 11.94 -4.56
N GLU A 333 7.10 13.03 -4.84
CA GLU A 333 7.24 13.80 -6.09
C GLU A 333 8.67 14.33 -6.29
N SER A 334 9.31 14.74 -5.20
CA SER A 334 10.67 15.30 -5.24
C SER A 334 11.79 14.24 -5.27
N TRP A 335 11.45 12.95 -5.24
CA TRP A 335 12.45 11.89 -5.05
C TRP A 335 13.32 11.69 -6.28
N HIS A 336 14.63 11.76 -6.06
CA HIS A 336 15.63 11.51 -7.09
C HIS A 336 16.75 10.64 -6.53
N ILE A 337 17.20 9.65 -7.32
CA ILE A 337 18.38 8.84 -7.00
C ILE A 337 19.36 8.91 -8.17
N GLY A 338 20.58 9.37 -7.91
CA GLY A 338 21.59 9.60 -8.95
C GLY A 338 21.08 10.52 -10.07
N GLY A 339 20.27 11.53 -9.73
CA GLY A 339 19.66 12.47 -10.68
C GLY A 339 18.47 11.93 -11.48
N ASN A 340 18.08 10.67 -11.30
CA ASN A 340 16.91 10.10 -11.96
C ASN A 340 15.69 10.22 -11.03
N PRO A 341 14.53 10.67 -11.54
CA PRO A 341 13.32 10.72 -10.75
C PRO A 341 12.89 9.31 -10.34
N VAL A 342 12.41 9.18 -9.10
CA VAL A 342 11.79 7.98 -8.57
C VAL A 342 10.29 8.24 -8.52
N SER A 343 9.50 7.29 -9.01
CA SER A 343 8.05 7.40 -8.99
C SER A 343 7.41 6.12 -8.49
N PHE A 344 6.15 6.22 -8.08
CA PHE A 344 5.40 5.13 -7.47
C PHE A 344 4.05 4.93 -8.16
N SER A 345 3.64 3.67 -8.27
CA SER A 345 2.26 3.32 -8.58
C SER A 345 1.61 2.84 -7.28
N ALA A 346 0.41 3.33 -6.97
CA ALA A 346 -0.32 2.96 -5.77
C ALA A 346 -1.72 2.39 -6.07
N GLY A 347 -2.15 1.45 -5.25
CA GLY A 347 -3.50 0.94 -5.18
C GLY A 347 -4.09 1.23 -3.80
N LEU A 348 -5.24 1.91 -3.78
CA LEU A 348 -5.98 2.17 -2.56
C LEU A 348 -7.29 1.37 -2.56
N VAL A 349 -7.40 0.41 -1.63
CA VAL A 349 -8.60 -0.39 -1.45
C VAL A 349 -9.25 -0.03 -0.13
N ILE A 350 -10.52 0.36 -0.17
CA ILE A 350 -11.32 0.58 1.03
C ILE A 350 -12.27 -0.61 1.18
N CYS A 351 -12.27 -1.24 2.35
CA CYS A 351 -13.08 -2.44 2.62
C CYS A 351 -13.47 -2.54 4.09
N ASP A 352 -14.38 -3.45 4.43
CA ASP A 352 -14.69 -3.76 5.83
C ASP A 352 -13.45 -4.29 6.55
N ARG A 353 -13.22 -3.90 7.80
CA ARG A 353 -12.09 -4.37 8.63
C ARG A 353 -12.00 -5.90 8.75
N LYS A 354 -13.11 -6.62 8.58
CA LYS A 354 -13.15 -8.10 8.61
C LYS A 354 -12.71 -8.74 7.31
N THR A 355 -12.50 -7.94 6.26
CA THR A 355 -12.03 -8.41 4.97
C THR A 355 -10.63 -8.98 5.13
N PRO A 356 -10.35 -10.19 4.60
CA PRO A 356 -9.01 -10.75 4.69
C PRO A 356 -7.96 -9.80 4.08
N ILE A 357 -6.99 -9.34 4.89
CA ILE A 357 -5.96 -8.38 4.48
C ILE A 357 -5.17 -8.85 3.25
N ARG A 358 -4.96 -10.17 3.11
CA ARG A 358 -4.34 -10.78 1.93
C ARG A 358 -5.14 -10.49 0.65
N GLN A 359 -6.47 -10.55 0.70
CA GLN A 359 -7.33 -10.25 -0.44
C GLN A 359 -7.30 -8.75 -0.76
N ALA A 360 -7.39 -7.89 0.26
CA ALA A 360 -7.30 -6.44 0.07
C ALA A 360 -5.94 -6.02 -0.54
N LYS A 361 -4.83 -6.57 -0.02
CA LYS A 361 -3.47 -6.38 -0.56
C LYS A 361 -3.35 -6.90 -1.98
N ALA A 362 -3.86 -8.10 -2.28
CA ALA A 362 -3.79 -8.68 -3.61
C ALA A 362 -4.53 -7.82 -4.64
N LEU A 363 -5.70 -7.28 -4.25
CA LEU A 363 -6.45 -6.38 -5.09
C LEU A 363 -5.72 -5.05 -5.32
N ALA A 364 -5.18 -4.45 -4.26
CA ALA A 364 -4.38 -3.23 -4.37
C ALA A 364 -3.12 -3.45 -5.24
N GLY A 365 -2.49 -4.62 -5.14
CA GLY A 365 -1.39 -5.05 -6.01
C GLY A 365 -1.80 -5.18 -7.48
N ALA A 366 -2.95 -5.80 -7.77
CA ALA A 366 -3.47 -5.88 -9.13
C ALA A 366 -3.73 -4.49 -9.74
N MET A 367 -4.12 -3.51 -8.93
CA MET A 367 -4.30 -2.11 -9.37
C MET A 367 -2.95 -1.46 -9.74
N VAL A 368 -1.93 -1.68 -8.91
CA VAL A 368 -0.55 -1.25 -9.18
C VAL A 368 0.00 -1.88 -10.46
N ASP A 369 -0.18 -3.19 -10.64
CA ASP A 369 0.24 -3.90 -11.85
C ASP A 369 -0.47 -3.36 -13.09
N SER A 370 -1.78 -3.13 -12.98
CA SER A 370 -2.58 -2.50 -14.05
C SER A 370 -2.01 -1.14 -14.45
N LEU A 371 -1.70 -0.26 -13.48
CA LEU A 371 -1.07 1.04 -13.71
C LEU A 371 0.28 0.92 -14.45
N LYS A 372 1.10 -0.07 -14.10
CA LYS A 372 2.41 -0.32 -14.74
C LYS A 372 2.30 -0.78 -16.19
N THR A 373 1.15 -1.31 -16.61
CA THR A 373 0.90 -1.71 -18.00
C THR A 373 0.35 -0.59 -18.88
N LEU A 374 -0.04 0.55 -18.30
CA LEU A 374 -0.69 1.62 -19.04
C LEU A 374 0.24 2.21 -20.12
N PRO A 375 -0.30 2.48 -21.32
CA PRO A 375 0.47 3.15 -22.37
C PRO A 375 0.71 4.60 -21.95
N SER A 376 1.96 4.92 -21.60
CA SER A 376 2.34 6.29 -21.27
C SER A 376 2.89 7.01 -22.52
N PRO A 377 2.57 8.29 -22.75
CA PRO A 377 3.12 9.06 -23.87
C PRO A 377 4.64 9.24 -23.70
N GLU A 378 5.42 8.89 -24.73
CA GLU A 378 6.85 9.23 -24.80
C GLU A 378 7.04 10.77 -24.75
N PRO A 379 8.03 11.31 -24.03
CA PRO A 379 9.06 10.67 -23.21
C PRO A 379 8.70 10.57 -21.70
N ALA A 380 7.49 10.96 -21.29
CA ALA A 380 7.02 10.90 -19.89
C ALA A 380 6.73 9.47 -19.39
N LYS A 381 7.25 8.47 -20.11
CA LYS A 381 6.71 7.13 -20.16
C LYS A 381 6.84 6.38 -18.82
N PHE A 382 7.77 6.78 -17.95
CA PHE A 382 8.21 5.95 -16.83
C PHE A 382 8.67 6.72 -15.58
N GLY A 383 8.01 7.83 -15.24
CA GLY A 383 8.38 8.66 -14.09
C GLY A 383 7.19 9.30 -13.38
N ARG A 384 5.97 8.76 -13.55
CA ARG A 384 4.77 9.38 -12.99
C ARG A 384 4.32 8.65 -11.74
N ASN A 385 3.96 9.47 -10.76
CA ASN A 385 3.24 9.05 -9.59
C ASN A 385 1.77 8.85 -9.98
N THR A 386 1.26 7.64 -9.82
CA THR A 386 -0.12 7.30 -10.22
C THR A 386 -0.80 6.44 -9.17
N MET A 387 -2.13 6.57 -9.08
CA MET A 387 -2.95 5.82 -8.15
C MET A 387 -4.25 5.34 -8.78
N GLN A 388 -4.77 4.20 -8.32
CA GLN A 388 -6.17 3.82 -8.49
C GLN A 388 -6.83 3.60 -7.14
N ILE A 389 -8.14 3.83 -7.06
CA ILE A 389 -8.95 3.69 -5.84
C ILE A 389 -10.16 2.79 -6.12
N GLU A 390 -10.47 1.87 -5.22
CA GLU A 390 -11.68 1.03 -5.26
C GLU A 390 -12.27 0.87 -3.85
N ILE A 391 -13.60 0.95 -3.74
CA ILE A 391 -14.31 0.94 -2.46
C ILE A 391 -15.32 -0.20 -2.42
N PHE A 392 -15.21 -1.01 -1.37
CA PHE A 392 -16.02 -2.20 -1.09
C PHE A 392 -16.66 -2.06 0.29
N GLU A 393 -17.70 -1.22 0.38
CA GLU A 393 -18.37 -0.94 1.66
C GLU A 393 -18.98 -2.20 2.27
N SER A 394 -19.83 -2.91 1.52
CA SER A 394 -20.58 -4.09 1.98
C SER A 394 -20.47 -5.28 1.03
N LEU A 395 -19.57 -5.21 0.05
CA LEU A 395 -19.36 -6.25 -0.94
C LEU A 395 -18.17 -7.11 -0.54
N THR A 396 -18.30 -8.42 -0.75
CA THR A 396 -17.15 -9.31 -0.71
C THR A 396 -16.18 -8.89 -1.81
N LEU A 397 -14.89 -8.79 -1.47
CA LEU A 397 -13.87 -8.55 -2.49
C LEU A 397 -13.96 -9.61 -3.59
N PRO A 398 -13.75 -9.25 -4.86
CA PRO A 398 -13.75 -10.20 -5.94
C PRO A 398 -12.67 -11.24 -5.68
N SER A 399 -13.04 -12.53 -5.73
CA SER A 399 -12.07 -13.64 -5.66
C SER A 399 -11.33 -13.85 -6.99
N GLY A 400 -11.73 -13.15 -8.05
CA GLY A 400 -11.16 -13.20 -9.39
C GLY A 400 -10.22 -12.02 -9.71
N ASN A 401 -9.87 -11.87 -10.99
CA ASN A 401 -9.08 -10.74 -11.46
C ASN A 401 -9.87 -9.42 -11.32
N LEU A 402 -9.20 -8.35 -10.88
CA LEU A 402 -9.72 -6.96 -10.86
C LEU A 402 -10.40 -6.58 -12.17
N ASP A 403 -9.83 -6.99 -13.30
CA ASP A 403 -10.39 -6.69 -14.62
C ASP A 403 -11.77 -7.32 -14.84
N ASP A 404 -12.01 -8.53 -14.34
CA ASP A 404 -13.32 -9.18 -14.47
C ASP A 404 -14.38 -8.48 -13.61
N TYR A 405 -13.99 -8.02 -12.42
CA TYR A 405 -14.83 -7.19 -11.57
C TYR A 405 -15.20 -5.87 -12.26
N ARG A 406 -14.20 -5.15 -12.79
CA ARG A 406 -14.42 -3.89 -13.52
C ARG A 406 -15.25 -4.09 -14.78
N ALA A 407 -15.06 -5.19 -15.50
CA ALA A 407 -15.91 -5.56 -16.62
C ALA A 407 -17.37 -5.79 -16.20
N ALA A 408 -17.60 -6.49 -15.09
CA ALA A 408 -18.94 -6.70 -14.55
C ALA A 408 -19.63 -5.42 -14.07
N LEU A 409 -18.86 -4.41 -13.65
CA LEU A 409 -19.38 -3.11 -13.24
C LEU A 409 -19.61 -2.16 -14.42
N TYR A 410 -18.60 -1.98 -15.27
CA TYR A 410 -18.56 -0.90 -16.26
C TYR A 410 -18.82 -1.37 -17.70
N ALA A 411 -18.96 -2.67 -17.96
CA ALA A 411 -19.22 -3.23 -19.31
C ALA A 411 -20.50 -4.07 -19.42
N ARG A 412 -21.47 -3.92 -18.49
CA ARG A 412 -22.77 -4.61 -18.59
C ARG A 412 -23.44 -4.32 -19.93
N GLY A 413 -23.70 -5.37 -20.71
CA GLY A 413 -24.39 -5.29 -22.01
C GLY A 413 -23.52 -5.45 -23.26
N HIS A 414 -22.19 -5.55 -23.13
CA HIS A 414 -21.30 -5.61 -24.31
C HIS A 414 -20.40 -6.83 -24.43
N LEU A 415 -20.19 -7.56 -23.35
CA LEU A 415 -19.36 -8.76 -23.40
C LEU A 415 -20.24 -9.96 -23.71
N SER A 416 -20.43 -10.25 -24.99
CA SER A 416 -20.58 -11.66 -25.37
C SER A 416 -19.25 -12.35 -25.05
N ASP A 417 -19.27 -13.59 -24.53
CA ASP A 417 -18.08 -14.35 -24.10
C ASP A 417 -16.98 -14.52 -25.17
N HIS A 418 -17.22 -14.06 -26.41
CA HIS A 418 -16.32 -14.15 -27.55
C HIS A 418 -15.76 -12.81 -28.05
N ASP A 419 -15.98 -11.70 -27.34
CA ASP A 419 -15.48 -10.40 -27.81
C ASP A 419 -13.97 -10.23 -27.55
N GLN A 420 -13.17 -10.35 -28.62
CA GLN A 420 -11.73 -10.08 -28.63
C GLN A 420 -11.36 -8.64 -28.24
N SER A 421 -12.35 -7.73 -28.15
CA SER A 421 -12.14 -6.34 -27.74
C SER A 421 -12.02 -6.13 -26.22
N LYS A 422 -12.36 -7.13 -25.40
CA LYS A 422 -12.32 -7.07 -23.92
C LYS A 422 -11.00 -6.49 -23.37
N PRO A 423 -9.80 -6.93 -23.83
CA PRO A 423 -8.53 -6.40 -23.31
C PRO A 423 -8.32 -4.91 -23.62
N LYS A 424 -8.75 -4.45 -24.79
CA LYS A 424 -8.56 -3.05 -25.23
C LYS A 424 -9.43 -2.10 -24.41
N TRP A 425 -10.68 -2.47 -24.17
CA TRP A 425 -11.59 -1.67 -23.36
C TRP A 425 -11.14 -1.62 -21.90
N LEU A 426 -10.71 -2.75 -21.32
CA LEU A 426 -10.18 -2.78 -19.96
C LEU A 426 -8.97 -1.87 -19.79
N ALA A 427 -8.03 -1.91 -20.74
CA ALA A 427 -6.88 -1.01 -20.72
C ALA A 427 -7.31 0.48 -20.78
N GLU A 428 -8.33 0.82 -21.57
CA GLU A 428 -8.87 2.19 -21.64
C GLU A 428 -9.58 2.59 -20.32
N THR A 429 -10.32 1.69 -19.69
CA THR A 429 -10.95 1.93 -18.38
C THR A 429 -9.91 2.10 -17.29
N ASN A 430 -8.91 1.22 -17.24
CA ASN A 430 -7.81 1.29 -16.28
C ASN A 430 -7.01 2.60 -16.44
N LEU A 431 -6.83 3.08 -17.68
CA LEU A 431 -6.24 4.38 -17.95
C LEU A 431 -7.10 5.54 -17.44
N GLN A 432 -8.42 5.46 -17.60
CA GLN A 432 -9.34 6.49 -17.15
C GLN A 432 -9.49 6.54 -15.62
N LEU A 433 -9.32 5.41 -14.93
CA LEU A 433 -9.32 5.32 -13.47
C LEU A 433 -7.98 5.70 -12.82
N ALA A 434 -6.93 5.89 -13.63
CA ALA A 434 -5.62 6.29 -13.13
C ALA A 434 -5.63 7.78 -12.77
N ILE A 435 -5.44 8.07 -11.49
CA ILE A 435 -5.31 9.42 -10.93
C ILE A 435 -3.81 9.75 -10.87
N GLU A 436 -3.42 10.93 -11.34
CA GLU A 436 -2.05 11.41 -11.17
C GLU A 436 -1.84 11.83 -9.71
N GLY A 437 -0.72 11.42 -9.11
CA GLY A 437 -0.45 11.64 -7.69
C GLY A 437 -0.52 13.11 -7.28
N SER A 438 -0.08 14.02 -8.16
CA SER A 438 -0.14 15.47 -7.95
C SER A 438 -1.55 16.07 -8.06
N ASP A 439 -2.54 15.33 -8.56
CA ASP A 439 -3.94 15.78 -8.68
C ASP A 439 -4.84 15.20 -7.57
N ILE A 440 -4.29 14.48 -6.58
CA ILE A 440 -5.10 13.92 -5.49
C ILE A 440 -5.73 15.03 -4.65
N GLY A 441 -4.96 16.04 -4.24
CA GLY A 441 -5.50 17.23 -3.56
C GLY A 441 -6.56 17.95 -4.40
N GLY A 442 -6.29 18.11 -5.70
CA GLY A 442 -7.24 18.68 -6.65
C GLY A 442 -8.54 17.87 -6.77
N LEU A 443 -8.48 16.54 -6.73
CA LEU A 443 -9.64 15.66 -6.73
C LEU A 443 -10.47 15.83 -5.44
N ILE A 444 -9.80 15.86 -4.28
CA ILE A 444 -10.44 16.11 -2.97
C ILE A 444 -11.16 17.45 -2.99
N ASP A 445 -10.51 18.52 -3.45
CA ASP A 445 -11.08 19.86 -3.51
C ASP A 445 -12.29 19.95 -4.45
N ARG A 446 -12.22 19.32 -5.63
CA ARG A 446 -13.33 19.27 -6.59
C ARG A 446 -14.56 18.60 -5.98
N ILE A 447 -14.38 17.45 -5.34
CA ILE A 447 -15.51 16.73 -4.70
C ILE A 447 -16.03 17.53 -3.51
N ALA A 448 -15.16 18.07 -2.65
CA ALA A 448 -15.57 18.87 -1.50
C ALA A 448 -16.37 20.12 -1.93
N GLY A 449 -15.97 20.78 -3.02
CA GLY A 449 -16.71 21.90 -3.60
C GLY A 449 -18.13 21.52 -4.03
N LEU A 450 -18.34 20.28 -4.49
CA LEU A 450 -19.66 19.74 -4.82
C LEU A 450 -20.50 19.37 -3.59
N GLN A 451 -19.93 19.28 -2.39
CA GLN A 451 -20.64 18.89 -1.17
C GLN A 451 -21.19 20.07 -0.36
N GLY A 452 -20.82 21.31 -0.71
CA GLY A 452 -21.25 22.50 0.02
C GLY A 452 -22.75 22.79 -0.04
N GLU A 453 -23.20 23.85 0.64
CA GLU A 453 -24.64 24.24 0.73
C GLU A 453 -25.30 24.49 -0.64
N ASN A 454 -24.52 24.90 -1.63
CA ASN A 454 -24.94 25.10 -3.02
C ASN A 454 -24.43 24.01 -3.96
N GLY A 455 -23.97 22.89 -3.38
CA GLY A 455 -23.37 21.77 -4.08
C GLY A 455 -24.35 20.88 -4.83
N PHE A 456 -23.81 19.81 -5.40
CA PHE A 456 -24.55 18.82 -6.16
C PHE A 456 -25.28 17.84 -5.23
N PRO A 457 -26.61 17.72 -5.27
CA PRO A 457 -27.33 16.84 -4.36
C PRO A 457 -26.99 15.37 -4.63
N ARG A 458 -26.58 14.65 -3.57
CA ARG A 458 -26.25 13.23 -3.65
C ARG A 458 -27.36 12.37 -4.27
N SER A 459 -28.63 12.71 -4.04
CA SER A 459 -29.76 11.99 -4.67
C SER A 459 -29.79 12.09 -6.20
N GLN A 460 -29.27 13.19 -6.77
CA GLN A 460 -29.20 13.37 -8.22
C GLN A 460 -28.03 12.60 -8.80
N LEU A 461 -26.94 12.48 -8.05
CA LEU A 461 -25.80 11.63 -8.40
C LEU A 461 -26.21 10.17 -8.61
N TYR A 462 -27.01 9.61 -7.70
CA TYR A 462 -27.52 8.25 -7.85
C TYR A 462 -28.47 8.08 -9.04
N LYS A 463 -29.29 9.10 -9.36
CA LYS A 463 -30.14 9.07 -10.57
C LYS A 463 -29.30 9.08 -11.85
N LEU A 464 -28.23 9.86 -11.89
CA LEU A 464 -27.30 9.86 -13.03
C LEU A 464 -26.59 8.51 -13.16
N LEU A 465 -26.18 7.91 -12.03
CA LEU A 465 -25.54 6.60 -12.02
C LEU A 465 -26.49 5.49 -12.49
N GLU A 466 -27.75 5.53 -12.06
CA GLU A 466 -28.79 4.59 -12.51
C GLU A 466 -28.93 4.63 -14.04
N VAL A 467 -29.03 5.83 -14.62
CA VAL A 467 -29.11 6.01 -16.08
C VAL A 467 -27.85 5.52 -16.77
N ALA A 468 -26.67 5.87 -16.26
CA ALA A 468 -25.39 5.40 -16.80
C ALA A 468 -25.26 3.87 -16.79
N SER A 469 -25.80 3.21 -15.75
CA SER A 469 -25.77 1.75 -15.61
C SER A 469 -26.72 1.02 -16.56
N LEU A 470 -27.87 1.61 -16.88
CA LEU A 470 -28.85 1.03 -17.80
C LEU A 470 -28.38 1.07 -19.25
N ASP A 471 -27.64 2.12 -19.61
CA ASP A 471 -27.26 2.35 -21.01
C ASP A 471 -26.01 1.55 -21.43
N GLY A 472 -25.17 1.07 -20.49
CA GLY A 472 -24.06 0.13 -20.70
C GLY A 472 -22.87 0.62 -21.56
N THR A 473 -23.12 1.53 -22.50
CA THR A 473 -22.19 2.16 -23.44
C THR A 473 -21.48 3.39 -22.84
N ALA A 474 -22.03 3.96 -21.76
CA ALA A 474 -21.70 5.28 -21.27
C ALA A 474 -20.28 5.41 -20.66
N TYR A 475 -19.60 4.27 -20.41
CA TYR A 475 -18.26 4.21 -19.82
C TYR A 475 -17.11 4.28 -20.86
N ARG A 476 -17.39 4.56 -22.14
CA ARG A 476 -16.36 4.71 -23.18
C ARG A 476 -16.04 6.18 -23.48
N ARG A 477 -14.75 6.54 -23.43
CA ARG A 477 -14.26 7.90 -23.74
C ARG A 477 -14.53 8.30 -25.20
N ASN A 478 -14.41 7.35 -26.13
CA ASN A 478 -14.54 7.58 -27.58
C ASN A 478 -15.83 7.00 -28.16
N ALA A 479 -16.94 7.05 -27.42
CA ALA A 479 -18.25 6.65 -27.93
C ALA A 479 -18.81 7.69 -28.94
N THR A 480 -17.96 8.33 -29.75
CA THR A 480 -18.39 9.07 -30.94
C THR A 480 -18.57 8.06 -32.05
N GLU A 481 -19.80 7.88 -32.48
CA GLU A 481 -20.07 7.24 -33.76
C GLU A 481 -19.78 8.25 -34.87
N PHE A 482 -19.23 7.78 -35.97
CA PHE A 482 -19.22 8.57 -37.19
C PHE A 482 -20.60 8.40 -37.82
N GLY A 483 -21.33 9.51 -37.96
CA GLY A 483 -22.58 9.52 -38.71
C GLY A 483 -22.34 9.06 -40.16
N ALA A 484 -23.41 8.75 -40.88
CA ALA A 484 -23.34 8.37 -42.30
C ALA A 484 -22.65 9.46 -43.16
N ASP A 485 -22.55 10.69 -42.67
CA ASP A 485 -21.88 11.84 -43.28
C ASP A 485 -20.40 12.00 -42.86
N GLY A 486 -19.85 11.05 -42.07
CA GLY A 486 -18.49 11.10 -41.56
C GLY A 486 -18.25 12.13 -40.45
N LYS A 487 -19.31 12.81 -39.95
CA LYS A 487 -19.18 13.71 -38.80
C LYS A 487 -19.24 12.94 -37.50
N ARG A 488 -18.51 13.43 -36.48
CA ARG A 488 -18.62 12.91 -35.12
C ARG A 488 -20.00 13.24 -34.57
N VAL A 489 -20.80 12.21 -34.32
CA VAL A 489 -22.07 12.32 -33.60
C VAL A 489 -21.80 11.83 -32.18
N MET A 490 -22.14 12.65 -31.18
CA MET A 490 -22.18 12.16 -29.79
C MET A 490 -23.25 11.08 -29.73
N ARG A 491 -22.91 9.90 -29.19
CA ARG A 491 -23.89 8.85 -28.98
C ARG A 491 -25.09 9.36 -28.16
N GLU A 492 -26.25 8.81 -28.48
CA GLU A 492 -27.53 9.15 -27.87
C GLU A 492 -27.49 9.06 -26.33
N ASP A 493 -26.72 8.11 -25.80
CA ASP A 493 -26.59 7.84 -24.36
C ASP A 493 -25.86 8.96 -23.58
N GLN A 494 -24.76 9.49 -24.14
CA GLN A 494 -24.09 10.66 -23.54
C GLN A 494 -24.99 11.89 -23.60
N SER A 495 -25.74 12.03 -24.69
CA SER A 495 -26.72 13.12 -24.86
C SER A 495 -27.85 13.01 -23.82
N ARG A 496 -28.25 11.79 -23.44
CA ARG A 496 -29.25 11.54 -22.41
C ARG A 496 -28.75 11.92 -21.00
N LEU A 497 -27.54 11.50 -20.62
CA LEU A 497 -26.94 11.90 -19.34
C LEU A 497 -26.77 13.43 -19.25
N GLN A 498 -26.26 14.05 -20.31
CA GLN A 498 -26.13 15.50 -20.42
C GLN A 498 -27.48 16.21 -20.29
N LYS A 499 -28.53 15.67 -20.93
CA LYS A 499 -29.88 16.23 -20.85
C LYS A 499 -30.43 16.15 -19.42
N ILE A 500 -30.29 15.01 -18.75
CA ILE A 500 -30.76 14.85 -17.36
C ILE A 500 -30.03 15.82 -16.43
N PHE A 501 -28.71 15.94 -16.59
CA PHE A 501 -27.93 16.92 -15.83
C PHE A 501 -28.37 18.36 -16.12
N SER A 502 -28.55 18.73 -17.39
CA SER A 502 -29.01 20.07 -17.79
C SER A 502 -30.41 20.40 -17.26
N ASP A 503 -31.31 19.41 -17.26
CA ASP A 503 -32.65 19.54 -16.70
C ASP A 503 -32.61 19.78 -15.19
N TYR A 504 -31.69 19.10 -14.49
CA TYR A 504 -31.43 19.37 -13.08
C TYR A 504 -30.90 20.79 -12.86
N SER A 505 -29.84 21.19 -13.56
CA SER A 505 -29.23 22.53 -13.41
C SER A 505 -30.24 23.64 -13.70
N ARG A 506 -31.12 23.47 -14.70
CA ARG A 506 -32.18 24.42 -15.02
C ARG A 506 -33.21 24.56 -13.89
N ARG A 507 -33.54 23.49 -13.17
CA ARG A 507 -34.49 23.50 -12.05
C ARG A 507 -33.88 24.05 -10.75
N ALA A 508 -32.57 23.91 -10.57
CA ALA A 508 -31.86 24.38 -9.38
C ALA A 508 -31.80 25.93 -9.29
N GLY A 509 -32.09 26.64 -10.39
CA GLY A 509 -32.03 28.09 -10.47
C GLY A 509 -30.65 28.61 -10.92
N ALA A 510 -30.59 29.84 -11.44
CA ALA A 510 -29.36 30.42 -12.00
C ALA A 510 -28.21 30.54 -10.98
N GLU A 511 -28.53 30.71 -9.71
CA GLU A 511 -27.55 30.81 -8.60
C GLU A 511 -26.87 29.46 -8.29
N LYS A 512 -27.43 28.33 -8.75
CA LYS A 512 -26.89 26.97 -8.54
C LYS A 512 -26.53 26.28 -9.85
N ALA A 513 -26.22 27.05 -10.89
CA ALA A 513 -25.97 26.54 -12.23
C ALA A 513 -24.63 25.77 -12.33
N LEU A 514 -24.63 24.53 -11.86
CA LEU A 514 -23.54 23.59 -12.10
C LEU A 514 -23.50 23.23 -13.59
N THR A 515 -22.30 23.22 -14.13
CA THR A 515 -21.94 22.77 -15.47
C THR A 515 -21.46 21.33 -15.42
N ILE A 516 -21.44 20.67 -16.58
CA ILE A 516 -20.91 19.31 -16.68
C ILE A 516 -19.43 19.21 -16.32
N ASN A 517 -18.68 20.29 -16.50
CA ASN A 517 -17.28 20.36 -16.14
C ASN A 517 -17.09 20.31 -14.62
N ASP A 518 -18.08 20.76 -13.84
CA ASP A 518 -18.03 20.73 -12.38
C ASP A 518 -18.13 19.30 -11.83
N ILE A 519 -18.80 18.38 -12.56
CA ILE A 519 -18.91 16.96 -12.20
C ILE A 519 -17.93 16.05 -12.95
N THR A 520 -17.12 16.61 -13.87
CA THR A 520 -16.00 15.90 -14.50
C THR A 520 -14.79 15.96 -13.56
N ILE A 521 -14.75 15.04 -12.60
CA ILE A 521 -13.78 15.08 -11.50
C ILE A 521 -12.47 14.37 -11.80
N LEU A 522 -12.46 13.39 -12.71
CA LEU A 522 -11.27 12.65 -13.07
C LEU A 522 -10.45 13.42 -14.10
N ARG A 523 -9.15 13.51 -13.85
CA ARG A 523 -8.15 13.95 -14.82
C ARG A 523 -7.18 12.80 -15.06
N PRO A 524 -7.55 11.86 -15.95
CA PRO A 524 -6.71 10.72 -16.27
C PRO A 524 -5.30 11.15 -16.70
N CYS A 525 -4.31 10.32 -16.41
CA CYS A 525 -2.90 10.63 -16.67
C CYS A 525 -2.59 10.95 -18.16
N ASP A 526 -3.42 10.53 -19.11
CA ASP A 526 -3.22 10.87 -20.53
C ASP A 526 -3.76 12.26 -20.91
N GLY A 527 -4.21 13.05 -19.94
CA GLY A 527 -4.69 14.43 -20.10
C GLY A 527 -6.06 14.52 -20.80
N LYS A 528 -6.70 13.38 -21.10
CA LYS A 528 -8.01 13.35 -21.74
C LYS A 528 -9.10 13.15 -20.69
N PRO A 529 -10.24 13.87 -20.77
CA PRO A 529 -11.36 13.65 -19.88
C PRO A 529 -11.75 12.17 -19.83
N ALA A 530 -12.14 11.68 -18.65
CA ALA A 530 -12.76 10.37 -18.56
C ALA A 530 -14.13 10.35 -19.25
N ALA A 531 -14.70 9.17 -19.41
CA ALA A 531 -16.10 9.05 -19.77
C ALA A 531 -16.95 9.60 -18.61
N LEU A 532 -17.94 10.43 -18.94
CA LEU A 532 -18.82 11.07 -17.93
C LEU A 532 -19.45 10.06 -16.95
N ALA A 533 -19.83 8.86 -17.43
CA ALA A 533 -20.37 7.82 -16.56
C ALA A 533 -19.36 7.34 -15.52
N LEU A 534 -18.07 7.31 -15.87
CA LEU A 534 -16.99 6.95 -14.96
C LEU A 534 -16.75 8.07 -13.94
N ASP A 535 -16.78 9.33 -14.36
CA ASP A 535 -16.73 10.48 -13.45
C ASP A 535 -17.88 10.43 -12.43
N ILE A 536 -19.11 10.18 -12.89
CA ILE A 536 -20.29 10.03 -12.03
C ILE A 536 -20.12 8.85 -11.07
N ALA A 537 -19.63 7.70 -11.55
CA ALA A 537 -19.40 6.52 -10.72
C ALA A 537 -18.34 6.78 -9.66
N MET A 538 -17.24 7.44 -10.02
CA MET A 538 -16.19 7.83 -9.07
C MET A 538 -16.69 8.85 -8.06
N LEU A 539 -17.42 9.87 -8.52
CA LEU A 539 -17.98 10.89 -7.65
C LEU A 539 -18.94 10.25 -6.63
N ALA A 540 -19.76 9.28 -7.06
CA ALA A 540 -20.65 8.54 -6.18
C ALA A 540 -19.88 7.69 -5.16
N MET A 541 -18.81 7.05 -5.60
CA MET A 541 -17.99 6.18 -4.76
C MET A 541 -17.22 6.97 -3.70
N LEU A 542 -16.60 8.09 -4.06
CA LEU A 542 -15.79 8.90 -3.13
C LEU A 542 -16.60 9.89 -2.29
N TRP A 543 -17.90 10.02 -2.54
CA TRP A 543 -18.72 11.05 -1.91
C TRP A 543 -18.51 11.08 -0.39
N ASP A 544 -18.69 9.96 0.30
CA ASP A 544 -18.56 9.96 1.76
C ASP A 544 -17.12 9.96 2.27
N TYR A 545 -16.12 9.80 1.39
CA TYR A 545 -14.72 9.63 1.76
C TYR A 545 -13.91 10.94 1.67
N VAL A 546 -14.48 11.97 1.05
CA VAL A 546 -13.85 13.29 0.92
C VAL A 546 -14.23 14.16 2.11
N ARG A 547 -13.22 14.60 2.86
CA ARG A 547 -13.34 15.45 4.06
C ARG A 547 -14.47 15.01 5.02
N PRO A 548 -14.53 13.73 5.40
CA PRO A 548 -15.63 13.22 6.22
C PRO A 548 -15.59 13.74 7.66
N ILE A 549 -14.45 14.27 8.09
CA ILE A 549 -14.30 14.93 9.39
C ILE A 549 -14.37 16.43 9.10
N ALA A 550 -15.43 17.09 9.56
CA ALA A 550 -15.49 18.54 9.54
C ALA A 550 -14.20 19.07 10.20
N ALA A 551 -13.42 19.88 9.48
CA ALA A 551 -12.32 20.59 10.09
C ALA A 551 -12.91 21.31 11.29
N SER A 552 -12.53 20.90 12.51
CA SER A 552 -13.06 21.45 13.75
C SER A 552 -12.89 22.95 13.65
N GLY A 553 -13.99 23.65 13.38
CA GLY A 553 -13.93 25.05 13.05
C GLY A 553 -13.20 25.74 14.18
N ASN A 554 -12.10 26.42 13.86
CA ASN A 554 -11.65 27.53 14.68
C ASN A 554 -12.77 28.56 14.66
N GLY A 555 -13.77 28.35 15.52
CA GLY A 555 -14.73 29.37 15.89
C GLY A 555 -13.96 30.48 16.56
N GLY A 556 -13.52 31.47 15.78
CA GLY A 556 -13.00 32.73 16.29
C GLY A 556 -11.63 33.13 15.77
N SER A 557 -11.57 33.68 14.56
CA SER A 557 -10.90 34.97 14.33
C SER A 557 -11.40 35.61 13.04
N ALA A 558 -12.67 36.04 13.04
CA ALA A 558 -13.07 37.18 12.25
C ALA A 558 -12.95 38.41 13.16
N GLN A 559 -11.83 39.11 13.07
CA GLN A 559 -11.72 40.56 13.26
C GLN A 559 -10.86 41.11 12.15
#